data_AF-A0A434AEY4-F1
#
_entry.id   AF-A0A434AEY4-F1
#
_cell.length_a   1.000
_cell.length_b   1.000
_cell.length_c   1.000
_cell.angle_alpha   90.00
_cell.angle_beta   90.00
_cell.angle_gamma   90.00
#
_symmetry.space_group_name_H-M   'P 1'
#
loop_
_entity.id
_entity.type
_entity.pdbx_description
1 polymer ?
#
loop_
_entity_poly.entity_id
_entity_poly.type
_entity_poly.pdbx_seq_one_letter_code
_entity_poly.pdbx_strand_id
1 'polypeptide(L)'
;MFQIRSFRRQQVEAKFFEMVKYYRENISEMRFRNPFYYEGEKGRKVDEEYVTGRRVIKTIFEQYKVALKHVDEQLFSNMQVLSKCKFTYENENYTNIDKYNLNYKRDIIDKENWNKFHTHSNLAYLITFWGTPHDITTELDNRLSEVAKEWKNSDDSIVKNIIESARKLIAVYDCQVDPGDYSGSLKNKDRSITKCGRSKGKLNFFGGHQYHLAHYFRHFYRSVKYIDKQPSWLLSEEEKKEYIELLRAQMSNYEQALLFINSISSLGENWEYSGGVDLITKYDLIRNLPEYFIPLPANKDEYLKPQYFYPNVDFEWKKKTSKKK
;
A
#
# COMPACT_ATOMS: atom_id res chain seq x y z
N MET A 1 -2.20 -39.64 22.97
CA MET A 1 -1.68 -38.82 21.84
C MET A 1 -2.75 -37.86 21.29
N PHE A 2 -3.97 -38.31 21.01
CA PHE A 2 -5.09 -37.46 20.54
C PHE A 2 -5.46 -36.31 21.50
N GLN A 3 -5.57 -36.57 22.81
CA GLN A 3 -5.88 -35.53 23.80
C GLN A 3 -4.82 -34.41 23.84
N ILE A 4 -3.53 -34.76 23.76
CA ILE A 4 -2.42 -33.80 23.75
C ILE A 4 -2.46 -32.93 22.48
N ARG A 5 -2.74 -33.52 21.31
CA ARG A 5 -2.90 -32.77 20.06
C ARG A 5 -4.08 -31.82 20.12
N SER A 6 -5.24 -32.29 20.59
CA SER A 6 -6.45 -31.47 20.74
C SER A 6 -6.23 -30.30 21.69
N PHE A 7 -5.59 -30.53 22.84
CA PHE A 7 -5.25 -29.48 23.78
C PHE A 7 -4.31 -28.42 23.17
N ARG A 8 -3.24 -28.85 22.48
CA ARG A 8 -2.33 -27.92 21.79
C ARG A 8 -3.03 -27.12 20.70
N ARG A 9 -3.97 -27.73 19.96
CA ARG A 9 -4.77 -27.04 18.95
C ARG A 9 -5.61 -25.93 19.58
N GLN A 10 -6.29 -26.21 20.68
CA GLN A 10 -7.08 -25.20 21.42
C GLN A 10 -6.21 -24.04 21.90
N GLN A 11 -4.98 -24.30 22.36
CA GLN A 11 -4.03 -23.23 22.73
C GLN A 11 -3.65 -22.36 21.54
N VAL A 12 -3.42 -22.98 20.37
CA VAL A 12 -3.11 -22.25 19.13
C VAL A 12 -4.29 -21.39 18.69
N GLU A 13 -5.49 -21.95 18.69
CA GLU A 13 -6.73 -21.25 18.34
C GLU A 13 -7.00 -20.08 19.28
N ALA A 14 -6.92 -20.29 20.60
CA ALA A 14 -7.13 -19.23 21.59
C ALA A 14 -6.19 -18.05 21.36
N LYS A 15 -4.89 -18.34 21.18
CA LYS A 15 -3.88 -17.31 20.89
C LYS A 15 -4.11 -16.63 19.53
N PHE A 16 -4.54 -17.38 18.51
CA PHE A 16 -4.87 -16.81 17.21
C PHE A 16 -6.06 -15.84 17.32
N PHE A 17 -7.15 -16.23 17.99
CA PHE A 17 -8.30 -15.35 18.19
C PHE A 17 -7.97 -14.11 19.02
N GLU A 18 -7.05 -14.22 19.98
CA GLU A 18 -6.49 -13.08 20.70
C GLU A 18 -5.75 -12.12 19.72
N MET A 19 -4.94 -12.67 18.81
CA MET A 19 -4.30 -11.86 17.75
C MET A 19 -5.31 -11.20 16.80
N VAL A 20 -6.41 -11.88 16.45
CA VAL A 20 -7.51 -11.29 15.67
C VAL A 20 -8.19 -10.16 16.47
N LYS A 21 -8.31 -10.30 17.79
CA LYS A 21 -8.82 -9.24 18.67
C LYS A 21 -7.90 -8.02 18.67
N TYR A 22 -6.59 -8.20 18.87
CA TYR A 22 -5.62 -7.10 18.80
C TYR A 22 -5.62 -6.39 17.44
N TYR A 23 -5.82 -7.13 16.34
CA TYR A 23 -5.99 -6.53 15.02
C TYR A 23 -7.22 -5.59 14.97
N ARG A 24 -8.37 -6.01 15.53
CA ARG A 24 -9.57 -5.16 15.58
C ARG A 24 -9.39 -3.96 16.50
N GLU A 25 -8.70 -4.14 17.62
CA GLU A 25 -8.39 -3.06 18.57
C GLU A 25 -7.50 -2.00 17.91
N ASN A 26 -6.41 -2.41 17.24
CA ASN A 26 -5.56 -1.52 16.46
C ASN A 26 -6.37 -0.64 15.51
N ILE A 27 -7.32 -1.22 14.76
CA ILE A 27 -8.19 -0.45 13.86
C ILE A 27 -9.08 0.51 14.64
N SER A 28 -9.69 0.05 15.73
CA SER A 28 -10.63 0.86 16.51
C SER A 28 -9.98 2.07 17.19
N GLU A 29 -8.71 1.94 17.58
CA GLU A 29 -7.93 3.01 18.23
C GLU A 29 -7.35 4.01 17.23
N MET A 30 -7.31 3.68 15.94
CA MET A 30 -6.83 4.61 14.91
C MET A 30 -7.70 5.86 14.86
N ARG A 31 -7.06 7.02 15.00
CA ARG A 31 -7.65 8.33 14.84
C ARG A 31 -6.60 9.34 14.41
N PHE A 32 -6.93 10.17 13.44
CA PHE A 32 -6.14 11.36 13.12
C PHE A 32 -7.02 12.48 12.56
N ARG A 33 -6.50 13.71 12.53
CA ARG A 33 -7.19 14.85 11.93
C ARG A 33 -7.12 14.75 10.41
N ASN A 34 -8.27 14.75 9.75
CA ASN A 34 -8.36 14.56 8.31
C ASN A 34 -7.77 15.77 7.57
N PRO A 35 -6.70 15.64 6.77
CA PRO A 35 -6.13 16.78 6.05
C PRO A 35 -6.97 17.19 4.86
N PHE A 36 -7.98 16.42 4.46
CA PHE A 36 -8.96 16.83 3.45
C PHE A 36 -10.12 17.64 4.01
N TYR A 37 -10.27 17.72 5.35
CA TYR A 37 -11.34 18.46 5.98
C TYR A 37 -11.20 19.96 5.70
N TYR A 38 -12.34 20.63 5.48
CA TYR A 38 -12.44 22.08 5.50
C TYR A 38 -13.87 22.55 5.77
N GLU A 39 -14.00 23.82 6.10
CA GLU A 39 -15.27 24.53 6.24
C GLU A 39 -15.39 25.55 5.10
N GLY A 40 -16.40 25.38 4.24
CA GLY A 40 -16.65 26.31 3.13
C GLY A 40 -17.27 27.63 3.59
N GLU A 41 -17.42 28.59 2.68
CA GLU A 41 -17.87 29.97 2.97
C GLU A 41 -19.21 30.08 3.71
N LYS A 42 -20.08 29.06 3.62
CA LYS A 42 -21.38 29.02 4.30
C LYS A 42 -21.41 28.14 5.57
N GLY A 43 -20.25 27.82 6.15
CA GLY A 43 -20.16 26.90 7.29
C GLY A 43 -20.43 25.42 6.93
N ARG A 44 -20.48 25.09 5.63
CA ARG A 44 -20.64 23.72 5.16
C ARG A 44 -19.34 22.95 5.42
N LYS A 45 -19.39 22.00 6.33
CA LYS A 45 -18.27 21.07 6.59
C LYS A 45 -18.17 20.05 5.46
N VAL A 46 -16.99 19.95 4.87
CA VAL A 46 -16.66 18.94 3.85
C VAL A 46 -15.72 17.93 4.49
N ASP A 47 -16.13 16.66 4.40
CA ASP A 47 -15.60 15.54 5.18
C ASP A 47 -15.69 15.75 6.70
N GLU A 48 -15.28 14.73 7.46
CA GLU A 48 -15.18 14.78 8.90
C GLU A 48 -13.81 15.34 9.34
N GLU A 49 -13.80 16.13 10.41
CA GLU A 49 -12.57 16.74 10.94
C GLU A 49 -11.61 15.69 11.51
N TYR A 50 -12.14 14.68 12.20
CA TYR A 50 -11.38 13.55 12.72
C TYR A 50 -11.91 12.25 12.12
N VAL A 51 -11.03 11.51 11.46
CA VAL A 51 -11.33 10.17 10.94
C VAL A 51 -10.97 9.15 12.01
N THR A 52 -11.80 8.13 12.16
CA THR A 52 -11.67 7.08 13.20
C THR A 52 -11.94 5.69 12.61
N GLY A 53 -11.35 4.66 13.22
CA GLY A 53 -11.62 3.28 12.85
C GLY A 53 -11.11 2.95 11.44
N ARG A 54 -11.86 2.10 10.71
CA ARG A 54 -11.53 1.71 9.32
C ARG A 54 -11.45 2.87 8.33
N ARG A 55 -12.10 4.00 8.63
CA ARG A 55 -12.04 5.20 7.78
C ARG A 55 -10.64 5.82 7.76
N VAL A 56 -9.84 5.59 8.80
CA VAL A 56 -8.42 6.00 8.81
C VAL A 56 -7.67 5.35 7.66
N ILE A 57 -7.79 4.03 7.47
CA ILE A 57 -7.16 3.31 6.35
C ILE A 57 -7.62 3.86 5.00
N LYS A 58 -8.92 4.15 4.84
CA LYS A 58 -9.45 4.79 3.63
C LYS A 58 -8.78 6.16 3.38
N THR A 59 -8.71 7.02 4.40
CA THR A 59 -8.13 8.36 4.25
C THR A 59 -6.63 8.30 3.98
N ILE A 60 -5.91 7.35 4.59
CA ILE A 60 -4.49 7.07 4.28
C ILE A 60 -4.34 6.66 2.81
N PHE A 61 -5.22 5.79 2.30
CA PHE A 61 -5.20 5.41 0.90
C PHE A 61 -5.49 6.59 -0.05
N GLU A 62 -6.39 7.51 0.33
CA GLU A 62 -6.60 8.74 -0.45
C GLU A 62 -5.35 9.65 -0.43
N GLN A 63 -4.64 9.76 0.70
CA GLN A 63 -3.36 10.47 0.74
C GLN A 63 -2.29 9.79 -0.11
N TYR A 64 -2.25 8.45 -0.12
CA TYR A 64 -1.36 7.70 -1.01
C TYR A 64 -1.60 8.03 -2.48
N LYS A 65 -2.86 8.17 -2.92
CA LYS A 65 -3.17 8.60 -4.30
C LYS A 65 -2.64 9.99 -4.61
N VAL A 66 -2.75 10.93 -3.66
CA VAL A 66 -2.17 12.27 -3.78
C VAL A 66 -0.64 12.19 -3.88
N ALA A 67 0.00 11.36 -3.05
CA ALA A 67 1.44 11.14 -3.10
C ALA A 67 1.88 10.52 -4.43
N LEU A 68 1.11 9.58 -4.98
CA LEU A 68 1.37 8.94 -6.26
C LEU A 68 1.32 9.95 -7.42
N LYS A 69 0.29 10.80 -7.42
CA LYS A 69 0.15 11.92 -8.35
C LYS A 69 1.32 12.91 -8.23
N HIS A 70 1.65 13.29 -6.99
CA HIS A 70 2.77 14.19 -6.70
C HIS A 70 4.10 13.65 -7.22
N VAL A 71 4.40 12.39 -6.94
CA VAL A 71 5.62 11.72 -7.39
C VAL A 71 5.67 11.67 -8.92
N ASP A 72 4.57 11.29 -9.58
CA ASP A 72 4.49 11.27 -11.04
C ASP A 72 4.74 12.67 -11.64
N GLU A 73 4.12 13.73 -11.09
CA GLU A 73 4.36 15.12 -11.49
C GLU A 73 5.84 15.53 -11.40
N GLN A 74 6.53 15.16 -10.32
CA GLN A 74 7.94 15.50 -10.11
C GLN A 74 8.88 14.66 -10.99
N LEU A 75 8.50 13.43 -11.32
CA LEU A 75 9.30 12.53 -12.16
C LEU A 75 9.02 12.69 -13.66
N PHE A 76 7.94 13.39 -14.05
CA PHE A 76 7.52 13.53 -15.45
C PHE A 76 8.41 14.41 -16.34
N SER A 77 9.63 14.75 -15.92
CA SER A 77 10.50 15.63 -16.71
C SER A 77 11.85 15.07 -17.16
N ASN A 78 12.44 13.97 -16.64
CA ASN A 78 13.83 13.65 -17.05
C ASN A 78 14.44 12.27 -16.68
N MET A 79 13.69 11.19 -16.40
CA MET A 79 14.33 9.93 -15.95
C MET A 79 13.95 8.69 -16.77
N GLN A 80 14.89 8.21 -17.60
CA GLN A 80 14.94 6.80 -17.97
C GLN A 80 15.39 6.01 -16.73
N VAL A 81 14.55 5.12 -16.22
CA VAL A 81 14.93 4.25 -15.09
C VAL A 81 16.08 3.35 -15.56
N LEU A 82 17.20 3.28 -14.81
CA LEU A 82 18.30 2.36 -15.13
C LEU A 82 17.69 0.99 -14.92
N SER A 83 17.65 0.20 -15.97
CA SER A 83 17.17 -1.18 -15.98
C SER A 83 18.08 -2.08 -15.12
N LYS A 84 18.18 -1.77 -13.82
CA LYS A 84 18.89 -2.47 -12.76
C LYS A 84 18.12 -2.43 -11.44
N CYS A 85 16.79 -2.21 -11.46
CA CYS A 85 15.99 -2.72 -10.34
C CYS A 85 16.28 -4.22 -10.22
N LYS A 86 16.89 -4.63 -9.11
CA LYS A 86 16.99 -6.02 -8.66
C LYS A 86 15.64 -6.59 -8.22
N PHE A 87 14.54 -6.06 -8.77
CA PHE A 87 13.23 -6.69 -8.84
C PHE A 87 13.02 -7.35 -10.21
N THR A 88 14.09 -7.68 -10.92
CA THR A 88 14.09 -9.01 -11.50
C THR A 88 13.92 -9.97 -10.33
N TYR A 89 12.80 -10.67 -10.27
CA TYR A 89 12.83 -12.03 -9.79
C TYR A 89 13.82 -12.78 -10.69
N GLU A 90 15.13 -12.61 -10.45
CA GLU A 90 16.17 -13.60 -10.70
C GLU A 90 16.00 -14.69 -9.63
N ASN A 91 14.78 -15.20 -9.48
CA ASN A 91 14.67 -16.60 -9.14
C ASN A 91 14.97 -17.30 -10.45
N GLU A 92 16.11 -17.98 -10.54
CA GLU A 92 16.41 -18.96 -11.60
C GLU A 92 15.27 -19.98 -11.76
N ASN A 93 14.36 -20.08 -10.79
CA ASN A 93 13.11 -20.82 -10.83
C ASN A 93 12.01 -20.25 -11.76
N TYR A 94 12.11 -19.02 -12.27
CA TYR A 94 11.18 -18.46 -13.27
C TYR A 94 11.66 -18.60 -14.73
N THR A 95 12.63 -19.49 -14.97
CA THR A 95 12.70 -20.23 -16.24
C THR A 95 11.53 -21.23 -16.39
N ASN A 96 10.75 -21.48 -15.34
CA ASN A 96 9.55 -22.32 -15.40
C ASN A 96 8.31 -21.62 -15.99
N ILE A 97 8.49 -20.85 -17.07
CA ILE A 97 7.38 -20.50 -17.98
C ILE A 97 6.69 -21.79 -18.49
N ASP A 98 7.44 -22.90 -18.56
CA ASP A 98 6.94 -24.20 -19.01
C ASP A 98 6.17 -25.00 -17.92
N LYS A 99 6.32 -24.69 -16.62
CA LYS A 99 5.67 -25.48 -15.56
C LYS A 99 4.17 -25.21 -15.41
N TYR A 100 3.70 -24.05 -15.85
CA TYR A 100 2.32 -23.60 -15.57
C TYR A 100 1.47 -23.34 -16.82
N ASN A 101 1.95 -23.66 -18.03
CA ASN A 101 1.18 -23.57 -19.28
C ASN A 101 0.39 -22.25 -19.43
N LEU A 102 0.93 -21.15 -18.90
CA LEU A 102 0.31 -19.84 -18.95
C LEU A 102 0.64 -19.21 -20.30
N ASN A 103 -0.26 -19.37 -21.26
CA ASN A 103 -0.18 -18.80 -22.61
C ASN A 103 -0.47 -17.28 -22.57
N TYR A 104 0.37 -16.50 -21.87
CA TYR A 104 0.22 -15.05 -21.68
C TYR A 104 0.85 -14.23 -22.82
N LYS A 105 0.49 -14.56 -24.06
CA LYS A 105 1.08 -13.95 -25.26
C LYS A 105 0.43 -12.63 -25.71
N ARG A 106 -0.32 -11.90 -24.86
CA ARG A 106 -1.01 -10.66 -25.28
C ARG A 106 -0.95 -9.42 -24.38
N ASP A 107 -0.53 -9.49 -23.12
CA ASP A 107 -0.39 -8.29 -22.29
C ASP A 107 1.02 -8.21 -21.69
N ILE A 108 1.99 -7.92 -22.55
CA ILE A 108 3.25 -7.35 -22.09
C ILE A 108 2.89 -5.97 -21.57
N ILE A 109 2.65 -5.83 -20.26
CA ILE A 109 3.01 -4.57 -19.64
C ILE A 109 4.50 -4.45 -19.91
N ASP A 110 4.84 -3.48 -20.74
CA ASP A 110 6.22 -3.12 -21.02
C ASP A 110 6.98 -3.12 -19.69
N LYS A 111 8.06 -3.91 -19.61
CA LYS A 111 8.86 -4.05 -18.39
C LYS A 111 9.25 -2.67 -17.83
N GLU A 112 9.39 -1.69 -18.72
CA GLU A 112 9.60 -0.28 -18.40
C GLU A 112 8.42 0.35 -17.64
N ASN A 113 7.18 0.17 -18.10
CA ASN A 113 5.97 0.66 -17.42
C ASN A 113 5.78 0.04 -16.04
N TRP A 114 6.12 -1.24 -15.88
CA TRP A 114 6.06 -1.93 -14.59
C TRP A 114 7.05 -1.34 -13.59
N ASN A 115 8.32 -1.19 -13.98
CA ASN A 115 9.38 -0.62 -13.13
C ASN A 115 9.08 0.82 -12.75
N LYS A 116 8.57 1.61 -13.71
CA LYS A 116 8.12 2.97 -13.46
C LYS A 116 7.08 2.97 -12.35
N PHE A 117 6.00 2.21 -12.49
CA PHE A 117 4.94 2.18 -11.49
C PHE A 117 5.41 1.69 -10.12
N HIS A 118 6.19 0.61 -10.07
CA HIS A 118 6.74 0.06 -8.82
C HIS A 118 7.51 1.15 -8.06
N THR A 119 8.38 1.86 -8.77
CA THR A 119 9.16 2.98 -8.22
C THR A 119 8.24 4.09 -7.72
N HIS A 120 7.27 4.53 -8.53
CA HIS A 120 6.36 5.62 -8.16
C HIS A 120 5.54 5.26 -6.92
N SER A 121 5.09 4.01 -6.84
CA SER A 121 4.33 3.48 -5.71
C SER A 121 5.17 3.36 -4.45
N ASN A 122 6.41 2.90 -4.56
CA ASN A 122 7.31 2.80 -3.42
C ASN A 122 7.60 4.19 -2.83
N LEU A 123 7.93 5.18 -3.68
CA LEU A 123 8.14 6.57 -3.25
C LEU A 123 6.87 7.16 -2.61
N ALA A 124 5.72 7.01 -3.27
CA ALA A 124 4.44 7.53 -2.78
C ALA A 124 4.04 6.90 -1.43
N TYR A 125 4.28 5.60 -1.28
CA TYR A 125 4.05 4.89 -0.03
C TYR A 125 5.00 5.37 1.07
N LEU A 126 6.29 5.56 0.79
CA LEU A 126 7.26 6.08 1.77
C LEU A 126 6.90 7.49 2.24
N ILE A 127 6.50 8.38 1.34
CA ILE A 127 6.02 9.74 1.67
C ILE A 127 4.77 9.66 2.56
N THR A 128 3.83 8.78 2.23
CA THR A 128 2.59 8.61 3.01
C THR A 128 2.87 7.99 4.38
N PHE A 129 3.79 7.03 4.45
CA PHE A 129 4.13 6.30 5.66
C PHE A 129 4.93 7.15 6.64
N TRP A 130 6.04 7.74 6.21
CA TRP A 130 6.89 8.55 7.10
C TRP A 130 6.38 9.99 7.27
N GLY A 131 5.63 10.50 6.29
CA GLY A 131 5.26 11.91 6.26
C GLY A 131 6.44 12.80 5.89
N THR A 132 6.18 14.10 5.78
CA THR A 132 7.21 15.10 5.45
C THR A 132 7.32 16.18 6.52
N PRO A 133 7.56 15.84 7.81
CA PRO A 133 7.70 16.85 8.86
C PRO A 133 8.85 17.83 8.55
N HIS A 134 8.79 19.03 9.13
CA HIS A 134 9.77 20.08 8.87
C HIS A 134 11.12 19.83 9.57
N ASP A 135 11.10 18.97 10.58
CA ASP A 135 12.09 18.90 11.65
C ASP A 135 12.82 17.55 11.69
N ILE A 136 12.25 16.46 11.14
CA ILE A 136 12.85 15.12 11.14
C ILE A 136 12.57 14.39 9.83
N THR A 137 13.48 14.43 8.84
CA THR A 137 13.35 13.64 7.60
C THR A 137 14.44 12.62 7.37
N THR A 138 15.39 12.46 8.28
CA THR A 138 16.58 11.61 8.06
C THR A 138 16.24 10.19 7.61
N GLU A 139 15.24 9.54 8.21
CA GLU A 139 14.83 8.19 7.80
C GLU A 139 14.18 8.18 6.41
N LEU A 140 13.29 9.14 6.13
CA LEU A 140 12.66 9.26 4.81
C LEU A 140 13.71 9.58 3.73
N ASP A 141 14.62 10.52 4.01
CA ASP A 141 15.71 10.92 3.12
C ASP A 141 16.58 9.71 2.79
N ASN A 142 17.01 8.95 3.81
CA ASN A 142 17.81 7.74 3.63
C ASN A 142 17.10 6.71 2.76
N ARG A 143 15.83 6.40 3.05
CA ARG A 143 15.04 5.41 2.30
C ARG A 143 14.82 5.83 0.85
N LEU A 144 14.52 7.11 0.61
CA LEU A 144 14.30 7.60 -0.75
C LEU A 144 15.61 7.66 -1.54
N SER A 145 16.73 8.04 -0.90
CA SER A 145 18.06 7.95 -1.53
C SER A 145 18.46 6.51 -1.84
N GLU A 146 18.09 5.53 -1.01
CA GLU A 146 18.27 4.10 -1.35
C GLU A 146 17.50 3.72 -2.62
N VAL A 147 16.24 4.13 -2.75
CA VAL A 147 15.43 3.89 -3.96
C VAL A 147 16.02 4.62 -5.17
N ALA A 148 16.52 5.85 -4.99
CA ALA A 148 17.06 6.65 -6.08
C ALA A 148 18.35 6.08 -6.67
N LYS A 149 19.16 5.35 -5.90
CA LYS A 149 20.35 4.63 -6.40
C LYS A 149 20.02 3.61 -7.49
N GLU A 150 18.75 3.23 -7.65
CA GLU A 150 18.29 2.33 -8.71
C GLU A 150 18.04 3.04 -10.05
N TRP A 151 18.15 4.37 -10.14
CA TRP A 151 17.81 5.18 -11.34
C TRP A 151 19.01 5.52 -12.23
N LYS A 152 18.79 5.83 -13.54
CA LYS A 152 19.91 6.26 -14.42
C LYS A 152 20.25 7.68 -14.03
N ASN A 153 21.53 7.98 -13.88
CA ASN A 153 21.97 9.32 -13.50
C ASN A 153 21.30 9.79 -12.21
N SER A 154 21.22 8.90 -11.21
CA SER A 154 20.65 9.20 -9.90
C SER A 154 21.35 10.41 -9.29
N ASP A 155 20.62 11.52 -9.19
CA ASP A 155 21.04 12.69 -8.44
C ASP A 155 20.14 12.79 -7.20
N ASP A 156 20.76 12.83 -6.03
CA ASP A 156 20.07 13.06 -4.75
C ASP A 156 19.25 14.36 -4.76
N SER A 157 19.55 15.30 -5.67
CA SER A 157 18.76 16.50 -5.90
C SER A 157 17.30 16.20 -6.26
N ILE A 158 17.01 15.12 -6.99
CA ILE A 158 15.66 14.75 -7.40
C ILE A 158 14.84 14.33 -6.19
N VAL A 159 15.41 13.51 -5.31
CA VAL A 159 14.77 13.06 -4.07
C VAL A 159 14.47 14.26 -3.17
N LYS A 160 15.44 15.16 -2.99
CA LYS A 160 15.26 16.39 -2.22
C LYS A 160 14.13 17.25 -2.79
N ASN A 161 14.07 17.41 -4.11
CA ASN A 161 13.01 18.15 -4.79
C ASN A 161 11.62 17.52 -4.57
N ILE A 162 11.51 16.18 -4.60
CA ILE A 162 10.26 15.48 -4.32
C ILE A 162 9.79 15.76 -2.88
N ILE A 163 10.69 15.68 -1.90
CA ILE A 163 10.38 15.90 -0.49
C ILE A 163 10.02 17.37 -0.24
N GLU A 164 10.81 18.31 -0.73
CA GLU A 164 10.56 19.74 -0.58
C GLU A 164 9.25 20.18 -1.23
N SER A 165 8.92 19.60 -2.38
CA SER A 165 7.64 19.88 -3.05
C SER A 165 6.47 19.23 -2.31
N ALA A 166 6.65 18.05 -1.72
CA ALA A 166 5.64 17.40 -0.87
C ALA A 166 5.42 18.16 0.44
N ARG A 167 6.46 18.76 1.04
CA ARG A 167 6.36 19.66 2.21
C ARG A 167 5.50 20.90 1.96
N LYS A 168 5.41 21.35 0.71
CA LYS A 168 4.56 22.49 0.32
C LYS A 168 3.07 22.12 0.25
N LEU A 169 2.73 20.83 0.30
CA LEU A 169 1.34 20.39 0.41
C LEU A 169 0.93 20.46 1.89
N ILE A 170 -0.04 21.33 2.16
CA ILE A 170 -0.58 21.58 3.50
C ILE A 170 -1.95 20.95 3.64
N ALA A 171 -2.43 20.79 4.87
CA ALA A 171 -3.80 20.37 5.09
C ALA A 171 -4.79 21.39 4.52
N VAL A 172 -5.91 20.91 3.96
CA VAL A 172 -6.87 21.74 3.23
C VAL A 172 -7.46 22.83 4.12
N TYR A 173 -7.84 22.51 5.36
CA TYR A 173 -8.32 23.49 6.34
C TYR A 173 -7.31 24.60 6.67
N ASP A 174 -6.03 24.38 6.37
CA ASP A 174 -4.96 25.33 6.63
C ASP A 174 -4.73 26.27 5.44
N CYS A 175 -5.32 25.97 4.27
CA CYS A 175 -5.24 26.83 3.10
C CYS A 175 -6.12 28.07 3.25
N GLN A 176 -5.56 29.25 2.95
CA GLN A 176 -6.27 30.54 3.00
C GLN A 176 -6.99 30.89 1.68
N VAL A 177 -6.68 30.19 0.60
CA VAL A 177 -7.40 30.28 -0.69
C VAL A 177 -8.63 29.37 -0.64
N ASP A 178 -9.50 29.40 -1.66
CA ASP A 178 -10.68 28.51 -1.76
C ASP A 178 -10.30 27.04 -1.45
N PRO A 179 -10.69 26.52 -0.26
CA PRO A 179 -10.32 25.17 0.15
C PRO A 179 -11.04 24.11 -0.69
N GLY A 180 -12.17 24.47 -1.33
CA GLY A 180 -12.89 23.62 -2.27
C GLY A 180 -12.08 23.34 -3.53
N ASP A 181 -11.50 24.39 -4.12
CA ASP A 181 -10.62 24.26 -5.28
C ASP A 181 -9.32 23.53 -4.92
N TYR A 182 -8.74 23.81 -3.75
CA TYR A 182 -7.52 23.12 -3.31
C TYR A 182 -7.77 21.64 -3.02
N SER A 183 -8.79 21.30 -2.21
CA SER A 183 -9.22 19.91 -2.00
C SER A 183 -9.60 19.24 -3.31
N GLY A 184 -10.24 20.00 -4.21
CA GLY A 184 -10.52 19.62 -5.58
C GLY A 184 -9.24 19.18 -6.25
N SER A 185 -8.22 20.03 -6.35
CA SER A 185 -6.94 19.70 -7.01
C SER A 185 -6.23 18.45 -6.46
N LEU A 186 -6.35 18.20 -5.15
CA LEU A 186 -5.78 17.01 -4.50
C LEU A 186 -6.54 15.73 -4.87
N LYS A 187 -7.88 15.78 -4.85
CA LYS A 187 -8.76 14.64 -5.14
C LYS A 187 -9.08 14.47 -6.63
N ASN A 188 -8.97 15.55 -7.39
CA ASN A 188 -9.38 15.63 -8.79
C ASN A 188 -8.36 14.93 -9.64
N LYS A 189 -8.94 14.36 -10.69
CA LYS A 189 -8.30 13.49 -11.63
C LYS A 189 -7.23 14.21 -12.50
N ASP A 190 -7.16 15.54 -12.54
CA ASP A 190 -6.21 16.27 -13.42
C ASP A 190 -4.77 16.08 -12.97
N ARG A 191 -3.79 16.14 -13.88
CA ARG A 191 -2.39 15.74 -13.65
C ARG A 191 -1.54 16.73 -12.84
N SER A 192 -2.10 17.84 -12.36
CA SER A 192 -1.32 18.83 -11.58
C SER A 192 -1.94 19.06 -10.21
N ILE A 193 -1.11 19.15 -9.17
CA ILE A 193 -1.52 19.60 -7.85
C ILE A 193 -1.32 21.12 -7.80
N THR A 194 -2.42 21.85 -7.66
CA THR A 194 -2.34 23.30 -7.40
C THR A 194 -1.88 23.48 -5.96
N LYS A 195 -0.75 24.16 -5.75
CA LYS A 195 -0.23 24.44 -4.41
C LYS A 195 -1.06 25.54 -3.75
N CYS A 196 -1.26 25.44 -2.44
CA CYS A 196 -1.91 26.50 -1.71
C CYS A 196 -1.00 27.75 -1.69
N GLY A 197 -1.53 28.89 -2.11
CA GLY A 197 -0.76 30.14 -2.21
C GLY A 197 -0.45 30.81 -0.87
N ARG A 198 -1.26 30.57 0.18
CA ARG A 198 -1.10 31.11 1.54
C ARG A 198 -1.72 30.20 2.59
N SER A 199 -1.12 30.09 3.77
CA SER A 199 -1.58 29.17 4.84
C SER A 199 -1.84 29.88 6.18
N LYS A 200 -2.83 29.41 6.95
CA LYS A 200 -3.18 29.95 8.29
C LYS A 200 -2.19 29.50 9.37
N GLY A 201 -1.66 28.29 9.23
CA GLY A 201 -0.56 27.67 9.95
C GLY A 201 0.35 26.91 8.98
N LYS A 202 1.18 25.98 9.48
CA LYS A 202 1.99 25.08 8.64
C LYS A 202 1.76 23.63 9.02
N LEU A 203 0.51 23.17 8.91
CA LEU A 203 0.18 21.75 9.06
C LEU A 203 0.32 21.04 7.72
N ASN A 204 1.25 20.09 7.67
CA ASN A 204 1.52 19.32 6.46
C ASN A 204 0.35 18.41 6.10
N PHE A 205 0.13 18.26 4.80
CA PHE A 205 -0.82 17.28 4.27
C PHE A 205 -0.37 15.84 4.58
N PHE A 206 0.92 15.57 4.37
CA PHE A 206 1.57 14.31 4.73
C PHE A 206 2.14 14.39 6.14
N GLY A 207 1.28 14.18 7.13
CA GLY A 207 1.68 14.10 8.55
C GLY A 207 2.43 12.81 8.92
N GLY A 208 2.41 11.80 8.05
CA GLY A 208 2.99 10.49 8.30
C GLY A 208 2.05 9.56 9.04
N HIS A 209 2.03 8.29 8.63
CA HIS A 209 1.17 7.24 9.18
C HIS A 209 1.95 6.06 9.74
N GLN A 210 3.25 6.23 10.00
CA GLN A 210 4.12 5.19 10.53
C GLN A 210 3.57 4.63 11.84
N TYR A 211 3.06 5.47 12.74
CA TYR A 211 2.41 5.01 13.97
C TYR A 211 1.24 4.06 13.67
N HIS A 212 0.30 4.44 12.80
CA HIS A 212 -0.86 3.60 12.49
C HIS A 212 -0.49 2.34 11.68
N LEU A 213 0.22 2.51 10.57
CA LEU A 213 0.50 1.44 9.61
C LEU A 213 1.56 0.46 10.11
N ALA A 214 2.61 0.92 10.83
CA ALA A 214 3.65 0.02 11.32
C ALA A 214 3.08 -0.96 12.36
N HIS A 215 2.31 -0.45 13.33
CA HIS A 215 1.68 -1.30 14.34
C HIS A 215 0.67 -2.26 13.71
N TYR A 216 -0.16 -1.77 12.78
CA TYR A 216 -1.14 -2.56 12.06
C TYR A 216 -0.51 -3.72 11.26
N PHE A 217 0.42 -3.42 10.35
CA PHE A 217 1.02 -4.45 9.50
C PHE A 217 1.92 -5.39 10.28
N ARG A 218 2.60 -4.91 11.34
CA ARG A 218 3.41 -5.78 12.21
C ARG A 218 2.55 -6.80 12.94
N HIS A 219 1.40 -6.39 13.49
CA HIS A 219 0.48 -7.33 14.15
C HIS A 219 -0.12 -8.30 13.12
N PHE A 220 -0.57 -7.79 11.99
CA PHE A 220 -1.12 -8.62 10.91
C PHE A 220 -0.11 -9.67 10.40
N TYR A 221 1.13 -9.25 10.11
CA TYR A 221 2.23 -10.14 9.71
C TYR A 221 2.53 -11.21 10.75
N ARG A 222 2.58 -10.81 12.03
CA ARG A 222 2.82 -11.75 13.13
C ARG A 222 1.70 -12.79 13.26
N SER A 223 0.44 -12.39 13.08
CA SER A 223 -0.71 -13.32 13.10
C SER A 223 -0.62 -14.34 11.97
N VAL A 224 -0.32 -13.90 10.76
CA VAL A 224 -0.16 -14.80 9.59
C VAL A 224 1.04 -15.74 9.81
N LYS A 225 2.22 -15.21 10.16
CA LYS A 225 3.41 -16.03 10.47
C LYS A 225 3.17 -17.00 11.62
N TYR A 226 2.35 -16.63 12.61
CA TYR A 226 2.05 -17.49 13.73
C TYR A 226 1.31 -18.76 13.29
N ILE A 227 0.30 -18.63 12.43
CA ILE A 227 -0.41 -19.79 11.85
C ILE A 227 0.50 -20.55 10.87
N ASP A 228 1.22 -19.85 10.01
CA ASP A 228 2.08 -20.46 8.99
C ASP A 228 3.15 -21.40 9.60
N LYS A 229 3.74 -20.98 10.72
CA LYS A 229 4.77 -21.73 11.46
C LYS A 229 4.25 -22.94 12.23
N GLN A 230 2.94 -23.15 12.33
CA GLN A 230 2.43 -24.30 13.07
C GLN A 230 2.83 -25.60 12.35
N PRO A 231 3.22 -26.65 13.08
CA PRO A 231 3.68 -27.87 12.45
C PRO A 231 2.53 -28.65 11.81
N SER A 232 2.80 -29.35 10.71
CA SER A 232 1.77 -30.07 9.94
C SER A 232 1.06 -31.20 10.72
N TRP A 233 1.71 -31.75 11.75
CA TRP A 233 1.06 -32.72 12.65
C TRP A 233 0.01 -32.06 13.57
N LEU A 234 0.05 -30.74 13.72
CA LEU A 234 -0.91 -29.96 14.52
C LEU A 234 -2.00 -29.37 13.63
N LEU A 235 -1.61 -28.56 12.64
CA LEU A 235 -2.50 -27.93 11.65
C LEU A 235 -2.10 -28.34 10.23
N SER A 236 -3.03 -28.87 9.44
CA SER A 236 -2.80 -29.11 8.01
C SER A 236 -2.66 -27.79 7.24
N GLU A 237 -2.15 -27.83 6.01
CA GLU A 237 -2.04 -26.62 5.19
C GLU A 237 -3.41 -26.03 4.84
N GLU A 238 -4.43 -26.87 4.68
CA GLU A 238 -5.83 -26.45 4.49
C GLU A 238 -6.34 -25.72 5.74
N GLU A 239 -6.12 -26.28 6.93
CA GLU A 239 -6.54 -25.64 8.18
C GLU A 239 -5.83 -24.29 8.39
N LYS A 240 -4.52 -24.21 8.09
CA LYS A 240 -3.78 -22.94 8.13
C LYS A 240 -4.40 -21.91 7.19
N LYS A 241 -4.76 -22.33 5.98
CA LYS A 241 -5.44 -21.47 5.01
C LYS A 241 -6.77 -20.99 5.56
N GLU A 242 -7.60 -21.86 6.14
CA GLU A 242 -8.88 -21.48 6.75
C GLU A 242 -8.74 -20.43 7.87
N TYR A 243 -7.77 -20.57 8.79
CA TYR A 243 -7.55 -19.55 9.83
C TYR A 243 -7.11 -18.21 9.22
N ILE A 244 -6.21 -18.23 8.25
CA ILE A 244 -5.74 -16.99 7.63
C ILE A 244 -6.83 -16.36 6.76
N GLU A 245 -7.68 -17.15 6.13
CA GLU A 245 -8.88 -16.68 5.45
C GLU A 245 -9.85 -16.01 6.42
N LEU A 246 -10.02 -16.54 7.63
CA LEU A 246 -10.82 -15.90 8.69
C LEU A 246 -10.25 -14.53 9.10
N LEU A 247 -8.93 -14.44 9.22
CA LEU A 247 -8.25 -13.17 9.48
C LEU A 247 -8.41 -12.20 8.31
N ARG A 248 -8.20 -12.65 7.06
CA ARG A 248 -8.39 -11.86 5.84
C ARG A 248 -9.84 -11.36 5.68
N ALA A 249 -10.82 -12.17 6.07
CA ALA A 249 -12.24 -11.78 6.02
C ALA A 249 -12.56 -10.56 6.91
N GLN A 250 -11.69 -10.25 7.88
CA GLN A 250 -11.80 -9.03 8.66
C GLN A 250 -11.29 -7.79 7.91
N MET A 251 -10.56 -7.91 6.80
CA MET A 251 -9.97 -6.79 6.08
C MET A 251 -10.94 -6.16 5.08
N SER A 252 -10.96 -4.83 5.03
CA SER A 252 -11.61 -4.09 3.96
C SER A 252 -10.79 -4.08 2.67
N ASN A 253 -11.42 -3.72 1.53
CA ASN A 253 -10.72 -3.56 0.26
C ASN A 253 -9.59 -2.51 0.34
N TYR A 254 -9.76 -1.44 1.13
CA TYR A 254 -8.72 -0.43 1.35
C TYR A 254 -7.52 -1.00 2.12
N GLU A 255 -7.78 -1.89 3.09
CA GLU A 255 -6.71 -2.58 3.83
C GLU A 255 -5.95 -3.57 2.94
N GLN A 256 -6.66 -4.31 2.08
CA GLN A 256 -6.00 -5.19 1.10
C GLN A 256 -5.20 -4.38 0.07
N ALA A 257 -5.70 -3.21 -0.35
CA ALA A 257 -4.97 -2.31 -1.24
C ALA A 257 -3.69 -1.76 -0.60
N LEU A 258 -3.76 -1.30 0.66
CA LEU A 258 -2.57 -0.85 1.38
C LEU A 258 -1.61 -2.00 1.71
N LEU A 259 -2.11 -3.21 1.99
CA LEU A 259 -1.27 -4.40 2.15
C LEU A 259 -0.52 -4.70 0.86
N PHE A 260 -1.22 -4.68 -0.27
CA PHE A 260 -0.63 -4.84 -1.59
C PHE A 260 0.48 -3.80 -1.83
N ILE A 261 0.19 -2.51 -1.62
CA ILE A 261 1.18 -1.43 -1.79
C ILE A 261 2.37 -1.60 -0.84
N ASN A 262 2.11 -1.94 0.43
CA ASN A 262 3.16 -2.21 1.42
C ASN A 262 4.05 -3.37 0.98
N SER A 263 3.45 -4.47 0.51
CA SER A 263 4.16 -5.70 0.15
C SER A 263 5.12 -5.55 -1.03
N ILE A 264 4.82 -4.64 -1.96
CA ILE A 264 5.70 -4.28 -3.08
C ILE A 264 6.63 -3.10 -2.75
N SER A 265 6.55 -2.54 -1.55
CA SER A 265 7.44 -1.47 -1.10
C SER A 265 8.66 -2.04 -0.36
N SER A 266 9.70 -1.23 -0.24
CA SER A 266 10.89 -1.53 0.57
C SER A 266 10.59 -1.85 2.04
N LEU A 267 9.42 -1.45 2.56
CA LEU A 267 9.02 -1.71 3.95
C LEU A 267 8.33 -3.07 4.16
N GLY A 268 7.81 -3.68 3.08
CA GLY A 268 6.95 -4.87 3.16
C GLY A 268 7.42 -6.04 2.30
N GLU A 269 8.58 -5.96 1.68
CA GLU A 269 9.16 -7.06 0.89
C GLU A 269 9.23 -8.41 1.65
N ASN A 270 9.29 -8.40 2.99
CA ASN A 270 9.25 -9.60 3.83
C ASN A 270 7.94 -10.43 3.72
N TRP A 271 6.91 -9.87 3.09
CA TRP A 271 5.66 -10.57 2.79
C TRP A 271 5.83 -11.64 1.70
N GLU A 272 6.73 -11.42 0.73
CA GLU A 272 6.90 -12.29 -0.44
C GLU A 272 8.35 -12.29 -0.97
N TYR A 273 8.97 -11.12 -1.15
CA TYR A 273 10.19 -10.95 -1.95
C TYR A 273 11.52 -11.17 -1.22
N SER A 274 11.63 -10.84 0.08
CA SER A 274 12.92 -10.91 0.81
C SER A 274 12.96 -11.91 1.96
N GLY A 275 11.82 -12.52 2.31
CA GLY A 275 11.66 -13.34 3.50
C GLY A 275 11.78 -14.86 3.30
N GLY A 276 12.00 -15.34 2.06
CA GLY A 276 11.96 -16.76 1.72
C GLY A 276 10.60 -17.41 2.02
N VAL A 277 9.54 -16.61 2.09
CA VAL A 277 8.16 -17.02 2.34
C VAL A 277 7.22 -16.26 1.42
N ASP A 278 6.26 -16.96 0.83
CA ASP A 278 5.33 -16.41 -0.15
C ASP A 278 3.96 -16.19 0.51
N LEU A 279 3.89 -15.40 1.58
CA LEU A 279 2.69 -15.35 2.44
C LEU A 279 1.48 -14.75 1.73
N ILE A 280 1.69 -13.78 0.83
CA ILE A 280 0.59 -13.13 0.09
C ILE A 280 -0.03 -14.15 -0.87
N THR A 281 0.83 -14.84 -1.63
CA THR A 281 0.43 -15.85 -2.59
C THR A 281 -0.15 -17.10 -1.92
N LYS A 282 0.54 -17.65 -0.92
CA LYS A 282 0.16 -18.89 -0.22
C LYS A 282 -1.24 -18.83 0.37
N TYR A 283 -1.63 -17.69 0.91
CA TYR A 283 -2.89 -17.51 1.63
C TYR A 283 -3.90 -16.61 0.92
N ASP A 284 -3.65 -16.25 -0.33
CA ASP A 284 -4.50 -15.38 -1.13
C ASP A 284 -4.88 -14.07 -0.39
N LEU A 285 -3.92 -13.43 0.29
CA LEU A 285 -4.19 -12.33 1.24
C LEU A 285 -4.91 -11.12 0.62
N ILE A 286 -4.73 -10.92 -0.69
CA ILE A 286 -5.31 -9.81 -1.47
C ILE A 286 -6.43 -10.26 -2.41
N ARG A 287 -7.04 -11.43 -2.14
CA ARG A 287 -8.09 -12.05 -2.96
C ARG A 287 -9.27 -11.14 -3.32
N ASN A 288 -9.70 -10.28 -2.40
CA ASN A 288 -10.87 -9.42 -2.56
C ASN A 288 -10.55 -8.06 -3.18
N LEU A 289 -9.27 -7.78 -3.46
CA LEU A 289 -8.85 -6.52 -4.07
C LEU A 289 -9.45 -6.41 -5.49
N PRO A 290 -10.31 -5.41 -5.78
CA PRO A 290 -10.90 -5.26 -7.10
C PRO A 290 -9.86 -4.92 -8.17
N GLU A 291 -10.11 -5.37 -9.41
CA GLU A 291 -9.21 -5.13 -10.56
C GLU A 291 -8.96 -3.63 -10.82
N TYR A 292 -9.99 -2.80 -10.66
CA TYR A 292 -9.96 -1.36 -10.94
C TYR A 292 -9.99 -0.51 -9.65
N PHE A 293 -9.11 -0.83 -8.70
CA PHE A 293 -9.11 -0.17 -7.38
C PHE A 293 -7.96 0.83 -7.17
N ILE A 294 -6.77 0.52 -7.69
CA ILE A 294 -5.56 1.34 -7.52
C ILE A 294 -5.33 2.11 -8.82
N PRO A 295 -5.51 3.44 -8.84
CA PRO A 295 -5.37 4.22 -10.06
C PRO A 295 -3.91 4.32 -10.50
N LEU A 296 -3.69 4.38 -11.81
CA LEU A 296 -2.40 4.75 -12.38
C LEU A 296 -2.30 6.29 -12.51
N PRO A 297 -1.13 6.88 -12.26
CA PRO A 297 -1.00 8.34 -12.29
C PRO A 297 -1.13 8.92 -13.71
N ALA A 298 -0.76 8.16 -14.75
CA ALA A 298 -0.78 8.62 -16.14
C ALA A 298 -2.19 8.76 -16.75
N ASN A 299 -3.14 7.92 -16.33
CA ASN A 299 -4.49 7.87 -16.90
C ASN A 299 -5.53 7.45 -15.86
N LYS A 300 -6.60 8.25 -15.75
CA LYS A 300 -7.71 8.14 -14.80
C LYS A 300 -8.53 6.86 -14.98
N ASP A 301 -8.46 6.27 -16.17
CA ASP A 301 -9.20 5.07 -16.56
C ASP A 301 -8.28 3.83 -16.59
N GLU A 302 -7.00 4.01 -16.27
CA GLU A 302 -6.05 2.91 -16.11
C GLU A 302 -5.81 2.64 -14.63
N TYR A 303 -5.72 1.35 -14.32
CA TYR A 303 -5.58 0.86 -12.97
C TYR A 303 -4.46 -0.15 -12.91
N LEU A 304 -3.75 -0.14 -11.79
CA LEU A 304 -2.79 -1.17 -11.52
C LEU A 304 -3.54 -2.47 -11.24
N LYS A 305 -3.25 -3.50 -12.04
CA LYS A 305 -3.79 -4.83 -11.78
C LYS A 305 -2.86 -5.60 -10.84
N PRO A 306 -3.32 -5.98 -9.63
CA PRO A 306 -2.48 -6.70 -8.66
C PRO A 306 -1.94 -8.05 -9.19
N GLN A 307 -2.65 -8.65 -10.15
CA GLN A 307 -2.25 -9.89 -10.82
C GLN A 307 -0.87 -9.85 -11.47
N TYR A 308 -0.36 -8.66 -11.83
CA TYR A 308 0.96 -8.54 -12.43
C TYR A 308 2.10 -8.71 -11.42
N PHE A 309 1.82 -8.49 -10.14
CA PHE A 309 2.78 -8.70 -9.05
C PHE A 309 2.56 -10.05 -8.38
N TYR A 310 1.30 -10.49 -8.30
CA TYR A 310 0.88 -11.72 -7.65
C TYR A 310 0.03 -12.57 -8.60
N PRO A 311 0.62 -13.20 -9.63
CA PRO A 311 -0.14 -13.93 -10.66
C PRO A 311 -0.87 -15.16 -10.10
N ASN A 312 -0.29 -15.77 -9.06
CA ASN A 312 -0.75 -17.02 -8.45
C ASN A 312 -1.88 -16.83 -7.42
N VAL A 313 -2.25 -15.59 -7.10
CA VAL A 313 -3.40 -15.32 -6.21
C VAL A 313 -4.71 -15.59 -6.95
N ASP A 314 -5.63 -16.29 -6.28
CA ASP A 314 -6.98 -16.62 -6.76
C ASP A 314 -7.96 -15.46 -6.53
N PHE A 315 -7.80 -14.37 -7.28
CA PHE A 315 -8.68 -13.20 -7.21
C PHE A 315 -10.14 -13.51 -7.56
N GLU A 316 -11.09 -12.92 -6.84
CA GLU A 316 -12.52 -13.21 -7.00
C GLU A 316 -13.07 -12.85 -8.39
N TRP A 317 -12.55 -11.80 -9.01
CA TRP A 317 -13.00 -11.35 -10.33
C TRP A 317 -12.55 -12.29 -11.47
N LYS A 318 -11.52 -13.13 -11.28
CA LYS A 318 -11.14 -14.19 -12.24
C LYS A 318 -12.22 -15.27 -12.38
N LYS A 319 -13.01 -15.53 -11.33
CA LYS A 319 -14.09 -16.54 -11.34
C LYS A 319 -15.36 -16.05 -12.06
N LYS A 320 -15.55 -14.74 -12.17
CA LYS A 320 -16.74 -14.16 -12.83
C LYS A 320 -16.60 -14.18 -14.36
N THR A 321 -15.38 -14.13 -14.88
CA THR A 321 -15.11 -14.17 -16.32
C THR A 321 -15.23 -15.58 -16.91
N SER A 322 -15.01 -16.64 -16.13
CA SER A 322 -15.15 -18.03 -16.60
C SER A 322 -16.60 -18.52 -16.74
N LYS A 323 -17.57 -17.83 -16.12
CA LYS A 323 -19.01 -18.15 -16.22
C LYS A 323 -19.72 -17.48 -17.41
N LYS A 324 -18.99 -16.76 -18.27
CA LYS A 324 -19.49 -16.26 -19.57
C LYS A 324 -18.90 -17.11 -20.69
N LYS A 325 -19.40 -18.33 -20.86
CA LYS A 325 -19.26 -19.13 -22.08
C LYS A 325 -20.55 -19.85 -22.35
#